data_AF-A0A239BPS6-F1
#
_entry.id   AF-A0A239BPS6-F1
#
_cell.length_a   1.000
_cell.length_b   1.000
_cell.length_c   1.000
_cell.angle_alpha   90.00
_cell.angle_beta   90.00
_cell.angle_gamma   90.00
#
_symmetry.space_group_name_H-M   'P 1'
#
loop_
_entity.id
_entity.type
_entity.pdbx_description
1 polymer ?
#
loop_
_entity_poly.entity_id
_entity_poly.type
_entity_poly.pdbx_seq_one_letter_code
_entity_poly.pdbx_strand_id
1 'polypeptide(L)'
;MRDFGGIVERSPARVVRPASAREAAAAVREAAAQGMELVPRGLGHSTYGQSLTAGVSLDLGGLAGVREVGPDRAVAGAGTSWRAVLAATLPLGLTPPVLTDHLDVTVGGTISVGGFGGASHRYGTQAENVLALEVVVDGELVTCSPDVRSDVFDAVRGGLGRHGVITAATLRLVPAPRRVLSCTVPCRDAADLLRVQRETTAEHISGQVKPSEAGWTYEAKAVLYGQGEPPPGTAETEELSYADFADRMRPDVEELIALGEWARPHPWGIVLLPGPAAAAVIGSTVAGMTAADLGLGGVIVVKALRIGHVPMLAAPDDLVVFGVLRTASPGCASVAEMLAANRALLDRAEAVGGVRYAVDAVPPATG
;
A
#
# COMPACT_ATOMS: atom_id res chain seq x y z
N MET A 1 10.47 -19.61 4.50
CA MET A 1 10.36 -18.31 3.78
C MET A 1 9.50 -17.38 4.61
N ARG A 2 9.87 -16.10 4.68
CA ARG A 2 9.14 -15.06 5.42
C ARG A 2 8.74 -13.92 4.50
N ASP A 3 7.75 -13.16 4.90
CA ASP A 3 7.43 -11.85 4.35
C ASP A 3 7.92 -10.74 5.29
N PHE A 4 7.67 -9.48 4.93
CA PHE A 4 8.07 -8.31 5.71
C PHE A 4 7.47 -8.31 7.13
N GLY A 5 6.27 -8.87 7.28
CA GLY A 5 5.63 -9.07 8.57
C GLY A 5 6.51 -9.83 9.56
N GLY A 6 7.29 -10.80 9.11
CA GLY A 6 8.23 -11.54 9.96
C GLY A 6 7.56 -12.38 11.05
N ILE A 7 6.25 -12.59 10.97
CA ILE A 7 5.43 -13.30 11.98
C ILE A 7 5.09 -14.72 11.53
N VAL A 8 4.76 -14.88 10.25
CA VAL A 8 4.41 -16.17 9.65
C VAL A 8 5.58 -16.66 8.80
N GLU A 9 5.86 -17.95 8.90
CA GLU A 9 6.83 -18.64 8.05
C GLU A 9 6.16 -19.83 7.38
N ARG A 10 6.38 -19.97 6.07
CA ARG A 10 6.01 -21.17 5.31
C ARG A 10 7.18 -21.61 4.42
N SER A 11 7.26 -22.91 4.17
CA SER A 11 8.25 -23.51 3.29
C SER A 11 7.54 -24.01 2.04
N PRO A 12 7.67 -23.33 0.89
CA PRO A 12 7.04 -23.80 -0.34
C PRO A 12 7.69 -25.10 -0.81
N ALA A 13 6.89 -26.02 -1.33
CA ALA A 13 7.39 -27.22 -2.00
C ALA A 13 8.30 -26.85 -3.17
N ARG A 14 7.98 -25.77 -3.90
CA ARG A 14 8.75 -25.26 -5.03
C ARG A 14 8.70 -23.74 -5.11
N VAL A 15 9.80 -23.16 -5.61
CA VAL A 15 9.86 -21.76 -6.02
C VAL A 15 10.07 -21.74 -7.53
N VAL A 16 9.19 -21.05 -8.26
CA VAL A 16 9.29 -20.88 -9.72
C VAL A 16 9.47 -19.41 -10.02
N ARG A 17 10.53 -19.06 -10.76
CA ARG A 17 10.80 -17.69 -11.20
C ARG A 17 10.66 -17.62 -12.73
N PRO A 18 9.47 -17.32 -13.27
CA PRO A 18 9.25 -17.29 -14.72
C PRO A 18 9.98 -16.11 -15.36
N ALA A 19 10.61 -16.33 -16.50
CA ALA A 19 11.23 -15.30 -17.34
C ALA A 19 10.25 -14.70 -18.37
N SER A 20 9.04 -15.27 -18.48
CA SER A 20 8.00 -14.78 -19.39
C SER A 20 6.59 -15.09 -18.88
N ALA A 21 5.58 -14.37 -19.39
CA ALA A 21 4.19 -14.64 -19.06
C ALA A 21 3.77 -16.07 -19.46
N ARG A 22 4.33 -16.63 -20.53
CA ARG A 22 4.07 -18.03 -20.93
C ARG A 22 4.60 -19.05 -19.93
N GLU A 23 5.76 -18.78 -19.33
CA GLU A 23 6.30 -19.62 -18.26
C GLU A 23 5.48 -19.49 -16.98
N ALA A 24 4.99 -18.29 -16.65
CA ALA A 24 4.05 -18.11 -15.54
C ALA A 24 2.76 -18.92 -15.77
N ALA A 25 2.22 -18.88 -16.99
CA ALA A 25 1.06 -19.68 -17.40
C ALA A 25 1.32 -21.20 -17.29
N ALA A 26 2.48 -21.65 -17.74
CA ALA A 26 2.90 -23.05 -17.58
C ALA A 26 3.01 -23.46 -16.11
N ALA A 27 3.58 -22.62 -15.24
CA ALA A 27 3.68 -22.88 -13.82
C ALA A 27 2.29 -22.99 -13.15
N VAL A 28 1.34 -22.13 -13.54
CA VAL A 28 -0.05 -22.21 -13.08
C VAL A 28 -0.71 -23.53 -13.49
N ARG A 29 -0.58 -23.94 -14.75
CA ARG A 29 -1.12 -25.24 -15.22
C ARG A 29 -0.47 -26.41 -14.51
N GLU A 30 0.84 -26.38 -14.30
CA GLU A 30 1.56 -27.45 -13.62
C GLU A 30 1.15 -27.58 -12.15
N ALA A 31 1.05 -26.46 -11.42
CA ALA A 31 0.59 -26.45 -10.03
C ALA A 31 -0.85 -26.98 -9.92
N ALA A 32 -1.74 -26.55 -10.82
CA ALA A 32 -3.12 -27.04 -10.87
C ALA A 32 -3.19 -28.56 -11.15
N ALA A 33 -2.40 -29.06 -12.11
CA ALA A 33 -2.33 -30.49 -12.41
C ALA A 33 -1.80 -31.33 -11.23
N GLN A 34 -0.97 -30.74 -10.37
CA GLN A 34 -0.44 -31.35 -9.15
C GLN A 34 -1.33 -31.13 -7.92
N GLY A 35 -2.45 -30.42 -8.05
CA GLY A 35 -3.31 -30.05 -6.93
C GLY A 35 -2.62 -29.16 -5.89
N MET A 36 -1.59 -28.41 -6.30
CA MET A 36 -0.82 -27.52 -5.42
C MET A 36 -1.35 -26.09 -5.50
N GLU A 37 -1.51 -25.45 -4.34
CA GLU A 37 -1.71 -24.01 -4.26
C GLU A 37 -0.51 -23.28 -4.86
N LEU A 38 -0.77 -22.28 -5.70
CA LEU A 38 0.26 -21.38 -6.22
C LEU A 38 -0.03 -19.96 -5.72
N VAL A 39 0.99 -19.32 -5.14
CA VAL A 39 0.91 -17.94 -4.65
C VAL A 39 1.92 -17.06 -5.38
N PRO A 40 1.46 -16.03 -6.13
CA PRO A 40 2.35 -15.02 -6.70
C PRO A 40 3.03 -14.22 -5.61
N ARG A 41 4.34 -14.03 -5.76
CA ARG A 41 5.17 -13.29 -4.82
C ARG A 41 5.93 -12.19 -5.55
N GLY A 42 5.66 -10.93 -5.16
CA GLY A 42 6.49 -9.78 -5.51
C GLY A 42 7.71 -9.68 -4.60
N LEU A 43 7.98 -8.50 -4.04
CA LEU A 43 9.08 -8.28 -3.09
C LEU A 43 8.80 -8.78 -1.67
N GLY A 44 7.67 -9.47 -1.45
CA GLY A 44 7.37 -10.09 -0.16
C GLY A 44 6.97 -9.12 0.95
N HIS A 45 6.42 -7.94 0.61
CA HIS A 45 6.02 -6.91 1.57
C HIS A 45 4.63 -7.15 2.21
N SER A 46 4.16 -8.39 2.20
CA SER A 46 3.01 -8.82 2.99
C SER A 46 3.37 -8.81 4.49
N THR A 47 2.35 -8.72 5.33
CA THR A 47 2.53 -8.56 6.79
C THR A 47 2.09 -9.79 7.59
N TYR A 48 1.43 -10.75 6.97
CA TYR A 48 0.85 -11.90 7.68
C TYR A 48 0.64 -13.15 6.81
N GLY A 49 1.57 -13.41 5.90
CA GLY A 49 1.64 -14.62 5.10
C GLY A 49 0.85 -14.61 3.81
N GLN A 50 0.27 -13.47 3.40
CA GLN A 50 -0.51 -13.35 2.16
C GLN A 50 0.28 -13.76 0.91
N SER A 51 1.61 -13.58 0.91
CA SER A 51 2.52 -13.97 -0.19
C SER A 51 3.34 -15.22 0.13
N LEU A 52 2.87 -16.06 1.06
CA LEU A 52 3.51 -17.30 1.48
C LEU A 52 2.59 -18.49 1.20
N THR A 53 3.19 -19.62 0.86
CA THR A 53 2.48 -20.90 0.65
C THR A 53 3.37 -22.08 1.03
N ALA A 54 2.76 -23.24 1.27
CA ALA A 54 3.44 -24.53 1.31
C ALA A 54 3.50 -25.22 -0.08
N GLY A 55 2.75 -24.72 -1.06
CA GLY A 55 2.76 -25.21 -2.44
C GLY A 55 3.83 -24.51 -3.29
N VAL A 56 3.42 -23.86 -4.37
CA VAL A 56 4.30 -23.19 -5.34
C VAL A 56 4.35 -21.69 -5.09
N SER A 57 5.52 -21.18 -4.71
CA SER A 57 5.76 -19.74 -4.69
C SER A 57 6.19 -19.28 -6.08
N LEU A 58 5.37 -18.47 -6.74
CA LEU A 58 5.66 -17.93 -8.07
C LEU A 58 6.33 -16.56 -7.91
N ASP A 59 7.66 -16.53 -7.98
CA ASP A 59 8.48 -15.33 -7.83
C ASP A 59 8.41 -14.47 -9.10
N LEU A 60 7.66 -13.37 -9.01
CA LEU A 60 7.45 -12.46 -10.13
C LEU A 60 8.67 -11.60 -10.46
N GLY A 61 9.76 -11.67 -9.70
CA GLY A 61 11.00 -10.91 -9.97
C GLY A 61 11.60 -11.23 -11.35
N GLY A 62 11.35 -12.42 -11.90
CA GLY A 62 11.73 -12.75 -13.30
C GLY A 62 10.93 -11.99 -14.36
N LEU A 63 9.84 -11.33 -13.97
CA LEU A 63 9.00 -10.46 -14.79
C LEU A 63 9.16 -8.98 -14.41
N ALA A 64 10.26 -8.60 -13.78
CA ALA A 64 10.56 -7.20 -13.50
C ALA A 64 11.13 -6.49 -14.74
N GLY A 65 10.80 -5.21 -14.90
CA GLY A 65 11.29 -4.36 -15.99
C GLY A 65 10.20 -3.47 -16.56
N VAL A 66 10.59 -2.25 -16.93
CA VAL A 66 9.76 -1.33 -17.72
C VAL A 66 10.03 -1.60 -19.19
N ARG A 67 9.01 -2.03 -19.92
CA ARG A 67 9.11 -2.45 -21.33
C ARG A 67 9.05 -1.25 -22.28
N GLU A 68 8.20 -0.27 -21.94
CA GLU A 68 7.93 0.91 -22.77
C GLU A 68 7.56 2.09 -21.85
N VAL A 69 8.02 3.29 -22.21
CA VAL A 69 7.52 4.55 -21.66
C VAL A 69 7.12 5.45 -22.82
N GLY A 70 5.81 5.68 -22.94
CA GLY A 70 5.21 6.61 -23.90
C GLY A 70 4.96 7.99 -23.30
N PRO A 71 4.22 8.86 -24.00
CA PRO A 71 3.97 10.24 -23.57
C PRO A 71 3.04 10.35 -22.35
N ASP A 72 2.17 9.37 -22.12
CA ASP A 72 1.12 9.38 -21.10
C ASP A 72 0.92 8.02 -20.40
N ARG A 73 1.77 7.04 -20.70
CA ARG A 73 1.68 5.68 -20.17
C ARG A 73 3.03 4.96 -20.13
N ALA A 74 3.15 3.96 -19.26
CA ALA A 74 4.26 3.01 -19.27
C ALA A 74 3.75 1.57 -19.19
N VAL A 75 4.45 0.64 -19.82
CA VAL A 75 4.20 -0.79 -19.67
C VAL A 75 5.25 -1.38 -18.75
N ALA A 76 4.85 -1.88 -17.59
CA ALA A 76 5.75 -2.46 -16.60
C ALA A 76 5.35 -3.91 -16.31
N GLY A 77 6.34 -4.79 -16.21
CA GLY A 77 6.10 -6.15 -15.74
C GLY A 77 5.70 -6.18 -14.26
N ALA A 78 4.92 -7.17 -13.85
CA ALA A 78 4.30 -7.20 -12.53
C ALA A 78 5.30 -7.30 -11.36
N GLY A 79 6.50 -7.82 -11.62
CA GLY A 79 7.59 -7.88 -10.63
C GLY A 79 8.36 -6.57 -10.46
N THR A 80 8.10 -5.55 -11.28
CA THR A 80 8.79 -4.26 -11.24
C THR A 80 8.43 -3.51 -9.96
N SER A 81 9.42 -2.96 -9.25
CA SER A 81 9.15 -2.05 -8.13
C SER A 81 8.68 -0.69 -8.62
N TRP A 82 7.88 0.02 -7.83
CA TRP A 82 7.48 1.40 -8.17
C TRP A 82 8.67 2.35 -8.26
N ARG A 83 9.73 2.09 -7.50
CA ARG A 83 11.01 2.79 -7.66
C ARG A 83 11.58 2.65 -9.07
N ALA A 84 11.61 1.44 -9.62
CA ALA A 84 12.11 1.21 -10.97
C ALA A 84 11.18 1.85 -12.03
N VAL A 85 9.86 1.85 -11.80
CA VAL A 85 8.92 2.59 -12.65
C VAL A 85 9.21 4.09 -12.61
N LEU A 86 9.39 4.67 -11.42
CA LEU A 86 9.71 6.09 -11.25
C LEU A 86 11.06 6.44 -11.89
N ALA A 87 12.08 5.61 -11.70
CA ALA A 87 13.40 5.81 -12.30
C ALA A 87 13.36 5.79 -13.84
N ALA A 88 12.45 5.01 -14.45
CA ALA A 88 12.28 4.97 -15.90
C ALA A 88 11.44 6.14 -16.45
N THR A 89 10.51 6.68 -15.67
CA THR A 89 9.52 7.68 -16.13
C THR A 89 9.93 9.12 -15.82
N LEU A 90 10.56 9.34 -14.65
CA LEU A 90 10.94 10.67 -14.18
C LEU A 90 11.94 11.41 -15.08
N PRO A 91 12.95 10.76 -15.70
CA PRO A 91 13.84 11.43 -16.66
C PRO A 91 13.12 11.99 -17.89
N LEU A 92 11.93 11.47 -18.21
CA LEU A 92 11.07 11.97 -19.29
C LEU A 92 10.07 13.02 -18.81
N GLY A 93 10.16 13.46 -17.55
CA GLY A 93 9.23 14.40 -16.94
C GLY A 93 7.86 13.83 -16.64
N LEU A 94 7.77 12.50 -16.43
CA LEU A 94 6.52 11.78 -16.19
C LEU A 94 6.56 11.02 -14.86
N THR A 95 5.39 10.80 -14.26
CA THR A 95 5.23 10.02 -13.03
C THR A 95 3.87 9.32 -13.00
N PRO A 96 3.72 8.15 -12.35
CA PRO A 96 2.41 7.63 -12.02
C PRO A 96 1.59 8.64 -11.20
N PRO A 97 0.27 8.79 -11.44
CA PRO A 97 -0.58 9.70 -10.67
C PRO A 97 -0.58 9.41 -9.16
N VAL A 98 -0.41 8.14 -8.80
CA VAL A 98 -0.39 7.66 -7.42
C VAL A 98 0.83 6.76 -7.21
N LEU A 99 1.62 7.10 -6.20
CA LEU A 99 2.69 6.27 -5.66
C LEU A 99 2.34 5.85 -4.24
N THR A 100 2.72 4.64 -3.84
CA THR A 100 2.73 4.24 -2.42
C THR A 100 3.79 5.03 -1.67
N ASP A 101 3.64 5.14 -0.34
CA ASP A 101 4.62 5.86 0.48
C ASP A 101 6.00 5.17 0.45
N HIS A 102 6.03 3.83 0.44
CA HIS A 102 7.24 3.03 0.21
C HIS A 102 7.28 2.49 -1.22
N LEU A 103 8.39 2.69 -1.94
CA LEU A 103 8.51 2.38 -3.37
C LEU A 103 9.07 0.98 -3.70
N ASP A 104 9.63 0.25 -2.72
CA ASP A 104 10.14 -1.12 -2.93
C ASP A 104 9.04 -2.17 -2.72
N VAL A 105 7.90 -1.91 -3.35
CA VAL A 105 6.77 -2.82 -3.53
C VAL A 105 6.46 -2.94 -5.01
N THR A 106 5.93 -4.07 -5.45
CA THR A 106 5.79 -4.34 -6.89
C THR A 106 4.48 -3.83 -7.48
N VAL A 107 4.51 -3.53 -8.77
CA VAL A 107 3.34 -3.13 -9.57
C VAL A 107 2.20 -4.16 -9.42
N GLY A 108 2.48 -5.45 -9.64
CA GLY A 108 1.46 -6.49 -9.52
C GLY A 108 0.91 -6.64 -8.09
N GLY A 109 1.78 -6.57 -7.08
CA GLY A 109 1.39 -6.71 -5.68
C GLY A 109 0.46 -5.59 -5.21
N THR A 110 0.81 -4.35 -5.55
CA THR A 110 0.01 -3.16 -5.16
C THR A 110 -1.31 -3.06 -5.89
N ILE A 111 -1.36 -3.33 -7.20
CA ILE A 111 -2.63 -3.39 -7.96
C ILE A 111 -3.57 -4.46 -7.36
N SER A 112 -3.01 -5.59 -6.91
CA SER A 112 -3.78 -6.68 -6.29
C SER A 112 -4.43 -6.28 -4.96
N VAL A 113 -4.01 -5.18 -4.33
CA VAL A 113 -4.56 -4.69 -3.05
C VAL A 113 -5.09 -3.25 -3.15
N GLY A 114 -5.18 -2.68 -4.35
CA GLY A 114 -5.58 -1.29 -4.58
C GLY A 114 -4.40 -0.34 -4.70
N GLY A 115 -3.58 -0.22 -3.64
CA GLY A 115 -2.41 0.65 -3.59
C GLY A 115 -2.78 2.13 -3.35
N PHE A 116 -2.51 2.62 -2.14
CA PHE A 116 -2.85 3.98 -1.72
C PHE A 116 -1.61 4.87 -1.57
N GLY A 117 -1.79 6.16 -1.86
CA GLY A 117 -0.76 7.19 -1.76
C GLY A 117 -1.30 8.54 -1.31
N GLY A 118 -0.42 9.53 -1.13
CA GLY A 118 -0.83 10.89 -0.78
C GLY A 118 -1.71 11.56 -1.85
N ALA A 119 -1.52 11.21 -3.12
CA ALA A 119 -2.34 11.69 -4.24
C ALA A 119 -3.66 10.93 -4.42
N SER A 120 -3.92 9.89 -3.63
CA SER A 120 -5.11 9.05 -3.80
C SER A 120 -6.43 9.78 -3.57
N HIS A 121 -6.43 10.86 -2.78
CA HIS A 121 -7.62 11.70 -2.59
C HIS A 121 -8.10 12.38 -3.90
N ARG A 122 -7.23 12.50 -4.91
CA ARG A 122 -7.52 13.08 -6.23
C ARG A 122 -7.64 12.04 -7.35
N TYR A 123 -6.76 11.05 -7.33
CA TYR A 123 -6.61 10.09 -8.43
C TYR A 123 -7.09 8.67 -8.07
N GLY A 124 -7.66 8.46 -6.89
CA GLY A 124 -8.06 7.14 -6.43
C GLY A 124 -6.85 6.25 -6.10
N THR A 125 -6.98 4.95 -6.29
CA THR A 125 -5.91 3.98 -6.02
C THR A 125 -4.96 3.79 -7.21
N GLN A 126 -3.83 3.09 -7.01
CA GLN A 126 -2.98 2.67 -8.11
C GLN A 126 -3.73 1.74 -9.08
N ALA A 127 -4.59 0.86 -8.57
CA ALA A 127 -5.43 -0.02 -9.37
C ALA A 127 -6.43 0.76 -10.27
N GLU A 128 -6.87 1.95 -9.88
CA GLU A 128 -7.71 2.81 -10.72
C GLU A 128 -6.95 3.47 -11.87
N ASN A 129 -5.63 3.62 -11.74
CA ASN A 129 -4.77 4.26 -12.74
C ASN A 129 -4.11 3.24 -13.70
N VAL A 130 -4.65 2.02 -13.76
CA VAL A 130 -4.25 0.99 -14.72
C VAL A 130 -5.12 1.11 -15.96
N LEU A 131 -4.49 1.12 -17.14
CA LEU A 131 -5.18 1.21 -18.43
C LEU A 131 -5.47 -0.17 -19.03
N ALA A 132 -4.58 -1.14 -18.81
CA ALA A 132 -4.72 -2.53 -19.25
C ALA A 132 -3.82 -3.45 -18.43
N LEU A 133 -4.16 -4.74 -18.37
CA LEU A 133 -3.41 -5.79 -17.68
C LEU A 133 -3.15 -6.98 -18.61
N GLU A 134 -1.98 -7.58 -18.47
CA GLU A 134 -1.71 -8.95 -18.89
C GLU A 134 -1.83 -9.85 -17.67
N VAL A 135 -2.64 -10.91 -17.77
CA VAL A 135 -3.01 -11.78 -16.66
C VAL A 135 -2.94 -13.23 -17.10
N VAL A 136 -2.50 -14.13 -16.22
CA VAL A 136 -2.73 -15.57 -16.33
C VAL A 136 -3.99 -15.93 -15.56
N VAL A 137 -5.02 -16.43 -16.25
CA VAL A 137 -6.28 -16.93 -15.64
C VAL A 137 -6.43 -18.39 -16.01
N ASP A 138 -6.54 -19.27 -15.00
CA ASP A 138 -6.62 -20.74 -15.20
C ASP A 138 -5.52 -21.31 -16.10
N GLY A 139 -4.33 -20.69 -16.06
CA GLY A 139 -3.20 -21.09 -16.88
C GLY A 139 -3.24 -20.56 -18.33
N GLU A 140 -4.18 -19.70 -18.68
CA GLU A 140 -4.27 -19.05 -20.00
C GLU A 140 -3.89 -17.58 -19.93
N LEU A 141 -3.24 -17.08 -20.99
CA LEU A 141 -2.85 -15.68 -21.09
C LEU A 141 -4.01 -14.83 -21.59
N VAL A 142 -4.33 -13.80 -20.83
CA VAL A 142 -5.44 -12.89 -21.08
C VAL A 142 -4.92 -11.45 -21.03
N THR A 143 -5.33 -10.64 -21.99
CA THR A 143 -5.25 -9.18 -21.89
C THR A 143 -6.63 -8.65 -21.54
N CYS A 144 -6.70 -7.77 -20.54
CA CYS A 144 -7.94 -7.14 -20.12
C CYS A 144 -7.77 -5.64 -19.86
N SER A 145 -8.87 -4.90 -19.99
CA SER A 145 -8.99 -3.45 -19.80
C SER A 145 -10.46 -3.13 -19.44
N PRO A 146 -10.83 -1.86 -19.17
CA PRO A 146 -12.23 -1.50 -18.96
C PRO A 146 -13.16 -1.89 -20.13
N ASP A 147 -12.64 -1.93 -21.36
CA ASP A 147 -13.42 -2.23 -22.57
C ASP A 147 -13.22 -3.66 -23.10
N VAL A 148 -12.26 -4.41 -22.55
CA VAL A 148 -11.89 -5.75 -23.01
C VAL A 148 -11.82 -6.69 -21.82
N ARG A 149 -12.72 -7.68 -21.75
CA ARG A 149 -12.79 -8.63 -20.60
C ARG A 149 -12.82 -7.88 -19.27
N SER A 150 -13.73 -6.92 -19.18
CA SER A 150 -13.88 -6.02 -18.03
C SER A 150 -14.15 -6.77 -16.73
N ASP A 151 -14.80 -7.92 -16.81
CA ASP A 151 -14.99 -8.87 -15.71
C ASP A 151 -13.67 -9.35 -15.12
N VAL A 152 -12.71 -9.77 -15.96
CA VAL A 152 -11.37 -10.17 -15.51
C VAL A 152 -10.61 -8.96 -14.99
N PHE A 153 -10.69 -7.82 -15.68
CA PHE A 153 -10.04 -6.58 -15.28
C PHE A 153 -10.47 -6.10 -13.89
N ASP A 154 -11.76 -6.18 -13.58
CA ASP A 154 -12.31 -5.84 -12.27
C ASP A 154 -11.97 -6.89 -11.21
N ALA A 155 -11.97 -8.17 -11.56
CA ALA A 155 -11.69 -9.25 -10.62
C ALA A 155 -10.23 -9.29 -10.13
N VAL A 156 -9.25 -8.87 -10.95
CA VAL A 156 -7.83 -8.93 -10.53
C VAL A 156 -7.37 -7.67 -9.76
N ARG A 157 -8.01 -6.52 -9.99
CA ARG A 157 -7.69 -5.25 -9.33
C ARG A 157 -8.31 -5.21 -7.94
N GLY A 158 -7.50 -5.20 -6.89
CA GLY A 158 -7.95 -5.48 -5.52
C GLY A 158 -8.29 -6.96 -5.27
N GLY A 159 -8.03 -7.85 -6.24
CA GLY A 159 -8.42 -9.26 -6.21
C GLY A 159 -7.54 -10.18 -5.35
N LEU A 160 -6.56 -9.62 -4.64
CA LEU A 160 -5.68 -10.35 -3.72
C LEU A 160 -4.92 -11.52 -4.37
N GLY A 161 -4.70 -11.48 -5.69
CA GLY A 161 -4.08 -12.55 -6.46
C GLY A 161 -4.93 -13.82 -6.64
N ARG A 162 -6.23 -13.79 -6.28
CA ARG A 162 -7.12 -14.96 -6.31
C ARG A 162 -7.77 -15.23 -7.66
N HIS A 163 -7.90 -14.20 -8.49
CA HIS A 163 -8.60 -14.25 -9.78
C HIS A 163 -7.65 -14.35 -10.98
N GLY A 164 -6.35 -14.46 -10.72
CA GLY A 164 -5.32 -14.58 -11.75
C GLY A 164 -3.99 -13.97 -11.32
N VAL A 165 -2.94 -14.30 -12.08
CA VAL A 165 -1.60 -13.75 -11.87
C VAL A 165 -1.38 -12.60 -12.84
N ILE A 166 -1.30 -11.37 -12.32
CA ILE A 166 -0.89 -10.22 -13.14
C ILE A 166 0.57 -10.42 -13.56
N THR A 167 0.85 -10.37 -14.86
CA THR A 167 2.21 -10.49 -15.43
C THR A 167 2.76 -9.15 -15.93
N ALA A 168 1.89 -8.22 -16.32
CA ALA A 168 2.24 -6.84 -16.66
C ALA A 168 1.05 -5.90 -16.53
N ALA A 169 1.34 -4.61 -16.40
CA ALA A 169 0.36 -3.54 -16.36
C ALA A 169 0.76 -2.39 -17.31
N THR A 170 -0.21 -1.86 -18.02
CA THR A 170 -0.12 -0.56 -18.68
C THR A 170 -0.61 0.49 -17.69
N LEU A 171 0.30 1.34 -17.24
CA LEU A 171 0.10 2.33 -16.19
C LEU A 171 -0.09 3.71 -16.81
N ARG A 172 -1.08 4.46 -16.33
CA ARG A 172 -1.23 5.88 -16.67
C ARG A 172 -0.05 6.68 -16.10
N LEU A 173 0.42 7.68 -16.84
CA LEU A 173 1.38 8.67 -16.39
C LEU A 173 0.79 10.08 -16.48
N VAL A 174 1.35 10.98 -15.68
CA VAL A 174 1.07 12.42 -15.69
C VAL A 174 2.38 13.20 -15.66
N PRO A 175 2.38 14.50 -16.05
CA PRO A 175 3.56 15.34 -15.89
C PRO A 175 4.06 15.34 -14.44
N ALA A 176 5.34 15.07 -14.27
CA ALA A 176 6.02 15.18 -12.98
C ALA A 176 6.38 16.64 -12.71
N PRO A 177 6.04 17.19 -11.53
CA PRO A 177 6.55 18.51 -11.15
C PRO A 177 8.06 18.42 -10.95
N ARG A 178 8.77 19.56 -11.05
CA ARG A 178 10.21 19.59 -10.75
C ARG A 178 10.49 19.61 -9.25
N ARG A 179 9.63 20.29 -8.50
CA ARG A 179 9.76 20.56 -7.07
C ARG A 179 8.41 20.53 -6.41
N VAL A 180 8.41 20.32 -5.10
CA VAL A 180 7.22 20.38 -4.27
C VAL A 180 7.47 21.22 -3.02
N LEU A 181 6.40 21.80 -2.49
CA LEU A 181 6.38 22.41 -1.16
C LEU A 181 5.57 21.51 -0.23
N SER A 182 6.24 20.88 0.72
CA SER A 182 5.65 20.05 1.77
C SER A 182 5.31 20.92 2.97
N CYS A 183 4.03 20.97 3.37
CA CYS A 183 3.51 21.78 4.46
C CYS A 183 3.01 20.87 5.59
N THR A 184 3.51 21.08 6.80
CA THR A 184 3.00 20.41 8.02
C THR A 184 1.96 21.29 8.68
N VAL A 185 0.73 20.79 8.83
CA VAL A 185 -0.39 21.47 9.48
C VAL A 185 -0.76 20.71 10.76
N PRO A 186 -0.44 21.24 11.95
CA PRO A 186 -0.85 20.65 13.23
C PRO A 186 -2.37 20.58 13.34
N CYS A 187 -2.88 19.49 13.88
CA CYS A 187 -4.30 19.21 14.05
C CYS A 187 -4.58 18.93 15.53
N ARG A 188 -5.77 19.34 16.01
CA ARG A 188 -6.14 19.17 17.43
C ARG A 188 -6.42 17.72 17.80
N ASP A 189 -7.09 16.99 16.92
CA ASP A 189 -7.52 15.62 17.12
C ASP A 189 -7.80 14.93 15.76
N ALA A 190 -8.32 13.70 15.81
CA ALA A 190 -8.67 12.93 14.62
C ALA A 190 -9.76 13.59 13.76
N ALA A 191 -10.74 14.28 14.35
CA ALA A 191 -11.80 14.93 13.60
C ALA A 191 -11.28 16.15 12.86
N ASP A 192 -10.46 16.97 13.52
CA ASP A 192 -9.79 18.12 12.94
C ASP A 192 -8.81 17.68 11.83
N LEU A 193 -8.07 16.58 12.04
CA LEU A 193 -7.20 15.99 11.03
C LEU A 193 -7.97 15.61 9.75
N LEU A 194 -9.08 14.89 9.89
CA LEU A 194 -9.91 14.50 8.73
C LEU A 194 -10.55 15.71 8.05
N ARG A 195 -10.96 16.73 8.82
CA ARG A 195 -11.46 17.99 8.27
C ARG A 195 -10.39 18.70 7.44
N VAL A 196 -9.18 18.88 7.98
CA VAL A 196 -8.04 19.49 7.27
C VAL A 196 -7.74 18.73 5.98
N GLN A 197 -7.73 17.38 6.01
CA GLN A 197 -7.51 16.57 4.81
C GLN A 197 -8.58 16.77 3.72
N ARG A 198 -9.83 17.04 4.11
CA ARG A 198 -10.95 17.21 3.17
C ARG A 198 -11.06 18.64 2.61
N GLU A 199 -10.66 19.64 3.39
CA GLU A 199 -10.82 21.05 3.04
C GLU A 199 -9.58 21.65 2.38
N THR A 200 -8.40 21.05 2.59
CA THR A 200 -7.16 21.54 2.02
C THR A 200 -7.04 21.15 0.55
N THR A 201 -6.80 22.14 -0.31
CA THR A 201 -6.46 21.89 -1.71
C THR A 201 -4.96 21.63 -1.81
N ALA A 202 -4.57 20.40 -2.17
CA ALA A 202 -3.18 20.01 -2.36
C ALA A 202 -3.04 18.92 -3.45
N GLU A 203 -1.84 18.67 -3.95
CA GLU A 203 -1.57 17.54 -4.85
C GLU A 203 -1.40 16.22 -4.10
N HIS A 204 -0.82 16.27 -2.90
CA HIS A 204 -0.85 15.14 -1.96
C HIS A 204 -1.36 15.61 -0.61
N ILE A 205 -2.14 14.75 0.04
CA ILE A 205 -2.53 14.96 1.42
C ILE A 205 -2.53 13.64 2.19
N SER A 206 -2.01 13.68 3.41
CA SER A 206 -2.03 12.56 4.33
C SER A 206 -1.96 13.05 5.77
N GLY A 207 -2.39 12.23 6.71
CA GLY A 207 -2.27 12.47 8.13
C GLY A 207 -1.36 11.48 8.82
N GLN A 208 -0.72 11.95 9.88
CA GLN A 208 0.04 11.12 10.80
C GLN A 208 -0.39 11.40 12.25
N VAL A 209 -0.27 10.38 13.09
CA VAL A 209 -0.39 10.52 14.54
C VAL A 209 0.92 10.06 15.16
N LYS A 210 1.54 10.91 15.96
CA LYS A 210 2.89 10.68 16.51
C LYS A 210 2.87 10.70 18.03
N PRO A 211 3.65 9.85 18.71
CA PRO A 211 3.88 9.99 20.13
C PRO A 211 4.54 11.34 20.45
N SER A 212 4.20 11.92 21.59
CA SER A 212 4.81 13.14 22.12
C SER A 212 4.85 13.10 23.65
N GLU A 213 5.56 14.03 24.28
CA GLU A 213 5.59 14.15 25.75
C GLU A 213 4.21 14.38 26.37
N ALA A 214 3.30 15.02 25.61
CA ALA A 214 1.92 15.30 26.03
C ALA A 214 0.91 14.20 25.62
N GLY A 215 1.39 13.04 25.14
CA GLY A 215 0.56 11.95 24.63
C GLY A 215 0.70 11.78 23.13
N TRP A 216 -0.25 12.28 22.35
CA TRP A 216 -0.28 12.10 20.89
C TRP A 216 -0.49 13.44 20.17
N THR A 217 0.28 13.67 19.11
CA THR A 217 0.07 14.81 18.20
C THR A 217 -0.51 14.32 16.88
N TYR A 218 -1.38 15.14 16.30
CA TYR A 218 -2.00 14.90 15.00
C TYR A 218 -1.45 15.94 14.03
N GLU A 219 -1.03 15.52 12.84
CA GLU A 219 -0.58 16.44 11.80
C GLU A 219 -1.05 15.98 10.43
N ALA A 220 -1.41 16.96 9.58
CA ALA A 220 -1.58 16.74 8.16
C ALA A 220 -0.30 17.18 7.42
N LYS A 221 0.09 16.40 6.41
CA LYS A 221 1.10 16.76 5.42
C LYS A 221 0.37 17.10 4.13
N ALA A 222 0.38 18.37 3.74
CA ALA A 222 -0.17 18.86 2.48
C ALA A 222 0.98 19.22 1.53
N VAL A 223 0.96 18.70 0.31
CA VAL A 223 2.06 18.88 -0.65
C VAL A 223 1.55 19.58 -1.89
N LEU A 224 2.18 20.71 -2.22
CA LEU A 224 1.86 21.54 -3.37
C LEU A 224 2.92 21.34 -4.45
N TYR A 225 2.50 21.26 -5.71
CA TYR A 225 3.43 21.22 -6.85
C TYR A 225 3.89 22.63 -7.22
N GLY A 226 5.21 22.85 -7.29
CA GLY A 226 5.78 24.15 -7.61
C GLY A 226 5.68 25.16 -6.45
N GLN A 227 5.31 26.40 -6.77
CA GLN A 227 5.21 27.51 -5.81
C GLN A 227 3.73 27.79 -5.53
N GLY A 228 3.18 27.18 -4.48
CA GLY A 228 1.84 27.44 -3.98
C GLY A 228 1.88 28.13 -2.61
N GLU A 229 0.82 28.85 -2.26
CA GLU A 229 0.70 29.43 -0.93
C GLU A 229 0.44 28.31 0.10
N PRO A 230 1.21 28.22 1.19
CA PRO A 230 0.99 27.22 2.22
C PRO A 230 -0.46 27.26 2.75
N PRO A 231 -1.10 26.10 2.99
CA PRO A 231 -2.44 26.06 3.56
C PRO A 231 -2.53 26.80 4.90
N PRO A 232 -3.69 27.40 5.23
CA PRO A 232 -3.89 28.03 6.53
C PRO A 232 -3.56 27.08 7.69
N GLY A 233 -2.83 27.57 8.69
CA GLY A 233 -2.40 26.78 9.84
C GLY A 233 -1.13 25.96 9.61
N THR A 234 -0.46 26.12 8.47
CA THR A 234 0.87 25.52 8.25
C THR A 234 1.86 26.05 9.29
N ALA A 235 2.48 25.13 10.02
CA ALA A 235 3.52 25.44 11.01
C ALA A 235 4.92 25.31 10.43
N GLU A 236 5.12 24.39 9.47
CA GLU A 236 6.42 24.11 8.87
C GLU A 236 6.27 23.91 7.37
N THR A 237 7.27 24.36 6.63
CA THR A 237 7.37 24.15 5.18
C THR A 237 8.74 23.63 4.80
N GLU A 238 8.78 22.72 3.84
CA GLU A 238 10.01 22.18 3.28
C GLU A 238 9.89 22.12 1.75
N GLU A 239 10.87 22.66 1.04
CA GLU A 239 10.94 22.60 -0.41
C GLU A 239 11.88 21.47 -0.85
N LEU A 240 11.35 20.53 -1.62
CA LEU A 240 12.08 19.33 -2.08
C LEU A 240 12.09 19.28 -3.61
N SER A 241 13.06 18.57 -4.19
CA SER A 241 12.87 18.07 -5.56
C SER A 241 11.72 17.04 -5.55
N TYR A 242 11.03 16.88 -6.69
CA TYR A 242 9.99 15.85 -6.75
C TYR A 242 10.57 14.44 -6.60
N ALA A 243 11.81 14.21 -7.05
CA ALA A 243 12.49 12.93 -6.89
C ALA A 243 12.67 12.59 -5.40
N ASP A 244 13.19 13.53 -4.62
CA ASP A 244 13.41 13.34 -3.18
C ASP A 244 12.08 13.16 -2.44
N PHE A 245 11.05 13.93 -2.80
CA PHE A 245 9.72 13.77 -2.21
C PHE A 245 9.09 12.41 -2.54
N ALA A 246 9.16 11.98 -3.80
CA ALA A 246 8.56 10.72 -4.24
C ALA A 246 9.22 9.53 -3.53
N ASP A 247 10.51 9.63 -3.21
CA ASP A 247 11.30 8.60 -2.53
C ASP A 247 11.62 8.91 -1.06
N ARG A 248 10.87 9.82 -0.44
CA ARG A 248 11.17 10.39 0.89
C ARG A 248 11.28 9.36 2.03
N MET A 249 10.72 8.16 1.88
CA MET A 249 10.85 7.10 2.89
C MET A 249 12.20 6.39 2.84
N ARG A 250 13.00 6.56 1.77
CA ARG A 250 14.27 5.84 1.61
C ARG A 250 15.25 6.09 2.78
N PRO A 251 15.52 7.33 3.20
CA PRO A 251 16.39 7.59 4.35
C PRO A 251 15.89 6.95 5.64
N ASP A 252 14.60 7.08 5.94
CA ASP A 252 13.97 6.46 7.13
C ASP A 252 14.13 4.93 7.11
N VAL A 253 13.96 4.29 5.94
CA VAL A 253 14.15 2.85 5.78
C VAL A 253 15.61 2.46 6.00
N GLU A 254 16.57 3.22 5.47
CA GLU A 254 18.01 2.98 5.68
C GLU A 254 18.39 3.08 7.16
N GLU A 255 17.83 4.06 7.87
CA GLU A 255 18.01 4.21 9.31
C GLU A 255 17.40 3.02 10.08
N LEU A 256 16.17 2.62 9.78
CA LEU A 256 15.52 1.46 10.40
C LEU A 256 16.30 0.15 10.14
N ILE A 257 16.94 0.01 8.97
CA ILE A 257 17.84 -1.11 8.68
C ILE A 257 19.08 -1.05 9.57
N ALA A 258 19.72 0.12 9.68
CA ALA A 258 20.90 0.31 10.51
C ALA A 258 20.63 0.04 12.00
N LEU A 259 19.44 0.39 12.48
CA LEU A 259 18.99 0.11 13.85
C LEU A 259 18.52 -1.35 14.05
N GLY A 260 18.42 -2.13 12.98
CA GLY A 260 17.92 -3.50 13.01
C GLY A 260 16.39 -3.62 13.17
N GLU A 261 15.67 -2.50 13.22
CA GLU A 261 14.21 -2.45 13.34
C GLU A 261 13.53 -3.00 12.08
N TRP A 262 14.08 -2.74 10.89
CA TRP A 262 13.52 -3.21 9.61
C TRP A 262 13.43 -4.74 9.47
N ALA A 263 14.26 -5.49 10.21
CA ALA A 263 14.26 -6.95 10.20
C ALA A 263 13.36 -7.57 11.29
N ARG A 264 12.75 -6.75 12.15
CA ARG A 264 11.89 -7.22 13.24
C ARG A 264 10.50 -7.61 12.72
N PRO A 265 9.68 -8.26 13.56
CA PRO A 265 8.28 -8.46 13.22
C PRO A 265 7.53 -7.12 13.09
N HIS A 266 6.65 -7.03 12.09
CA HIS A 266 5.83 -5.86 11.79
C HIS A 266 4.33 -6.20 11.84
N PRO A 267 3.70 -6.28 13.03
CA PRO A 267 2.28 -6.60 13.17
C PRO A 267 1.41 -5.39 12.85
N TRP A 268 1.33 -5.02 11.57
CA TRP A 268 0.56 -3.86 11.11
C TRP A 268 -0.95 -4.11 11.21
N GLY A 269 -1.70 -3.20 11.82
CA GLY A 269 -3.16 -3.22 11.80
C GLY A 269 -3.68 -2.14 10.86
N ILE A 270 -4.33 -2.52 9.75
CA ILE A 270 -4.85 -1.55 8.77
C ILE A 270 -6.32 -1.83 8.49
N VAL A 271 -7.15 -0.82 8.69
CA VAL A 271 -8.59 -0.86 8.44
C VAL A 271 -9.02 0.27 7.50
N LEU A 272 -10.10 0.00 6.77
CA LEU A 272 -10.77 0.91 5.87
C LEU A 272 -12.09 1.33 6.54
N LEU A 273 -12.17 2.57 7.01
CA LEU A 273 -13.29 3.08 7.80
C LEU A 273 -14.20 3.95 6.94
N PRO A 274 -15.53 3.92 7.15
CA PRO A 274 -16.42 4.91 6.56
C PRO A 274 -16.19 6.28 7.21
N GLY A 275 -16.13 7.32 6.38
CA GLY A 275 -15.79 8.68 6.80
C GLY A 275 -16.56 9.20 8.02
N PRO A 276 -17.91 9.04 8.11
CA PRO A 276 -18.68 9.53 9.25
C PRO A 276 -18.29 8.92 10.61
N ALA A 277 -17.74 7.69 10.64
CA ALA A 277 -17.36 7.00 11.88
C ALA A 277 -15.85 7.03 12.16
N ALA A 278 -15.04 7.42 11.17
CA ALA A 278 -13.59 7.27 11.22
C ALA A 278 -12.94 8.03 12.38
N ALA A 279 -13.33 9.29 12.62
CA ALA A 279 -12.76 10.12 13.69
C ALA A 279 -12.92 9.47 15.07
N ALA A 280 -14.09 8.89 15.35
CA ALA A 280 -14.36 8.24 16.63
C ALA A 280 -13.50 7.00 16.84
N VAL A 281 -13.40 6.13 15.82
CA VAL A 281 -12.59 4.90 15.89
C VAL A 281 -11.10 5.22 16.04
N ILE A 282 -10.59 6.20 15.28
CA ILE A 282 -9.20 6.65 15.38
C ILE A 282 -8.93 7.21 16.77
N GLY A 283 -9.75 8.17 17.23
CA GLY A 283 -9.60 8.82 18.53
C GLY A 283 -9.62 7.81 19.69
N SER A 284 -10.59 6.89 19.72
CA SER A 284 -10.67 5.88 20.77
C SER A 284 -9.51 4.88 20.74
N THR A 285 -9.03 4.53 19.54
CA THR A 285 -7.90 3.61 19.38
C THR A 285 -6.62 4.25 19.89
N VAL A 286 -6.34 5.49 19.48
CA VAL A 286 -5.13 6.22 19.87
C VAL A 286 -5.14 6.55 21.37
N ALA A 287 -6.29 6.96 21.92
CA ALA A 287 -6.42 7.27 23.35
C ALA A 287 -6.14 6.06 24.27
N GLY A 288 -6.35 4.84 23.77
CA GLY A 288 -6.05 3.60 24.49
C GLY A 288 -4.63 3.08 24.28
N MET A 289 -3.77 3.79 23.56
CA MET A 289 -2.41 3.37 23.21
C MET A 289 -1.34 4.24 23.87
N THR A 290 -0.18 3.63 24.08
CA THR A 290 1.09 4.26 24.43
C THR A 290 2.08 4.12 23.27
N ALA A 291 3.22 4.82 23.35
CA ALA A 291 4.31 4.66 22.37
C ALA A 291 4.84 3.21 22.31
N ALA A 292 4.84 2.51 23.46
CA ALA A 292 5.30 1.12 23.54
C ALA A 292 4.38 0.13 22.80
N ASP A 293 3.10 0.49 22.60
CA ASP A 293 2.21 -0.34 21.78
C ASP A 293 2.58 -0.25 20.30
N LEU A 294 3.14 0.88 19.85
CA LEU A 294 3.50 1.13 18.45
C LEU A 294 4.87 0.55 18.08
N GLY A 295 5.82 0.58 19.01
CA GLY A 295 7.23 0.23 18.75
C GLY A 295 8.05 1.43 18.29
N LEU A 296 9.38 1.28 18.32
CA LEU A 296 10.32 2.39 18.07
C LEU A 296 10.27 2.90 16.62
N GLY A 297 10.07 2.00 15.66
CA GLY A 297 9.95 2.33 14.23
C GLY A 297 8.51 2.47 13.74
N GLY A 298 7.52 2.39 14.63
CA GLY A 298 6.13 2.33 14.22
C GLY A 298 5.53 3.71 13.92
N VAL A 299 4.56 3.73 12.99
CA VAL A 299 3.91 4.96 12.52
C VAL A 299 2.41 4.75 12.45
N ILE A 300 1.63 5.78 12.81
CA ILE A 300 0.19 5.80 12.58
C ILE A 300 -0.10 6.70 11.37
N VAL A 301 -0.76 6.15 10.36
CA VAL A 301 -1.14 6.85 9.14
C VAL A 301 -2.66 6.93 9.00
N VAL A 302 -3.15 8.10 8.60
CA VAL A 302 -4.57 8.38 8.38
C VAL A 302 -4.73 9.07 7.04
N LYS A 303 -5.49 8.49 6.11
CA LYS A 303 -5.74 9.10 4.79
C LYS A 303 -7.24 9.12 4.50
N ALA A 304 -7.82 10.32 4.40
CA ALA A 304 -9.17 10.52 3.89
C ALA A 304 -9.14 10.54 2.35
N LEU A 305 -9.79 9.57 1.73
CA LEU A 305 -9.70 9.30 0.31
C LEU A 305 -11.09 9.29 -0.34
N ARG A 306 -11.09 9.44 -1.66
CA ARG A 306 -12.23 9.07 -2.51
C ARG A 306 -11.74 7.99 -3.45
N ILE A 307 -12.42 6.87 -3.47
CA ILE A 307 -12.12 5.77 -4.38
C ILE A 307 -13.18 5.72 -5.47
N GLY A 308 -12.76 5.39 -6.68
CA GLY A 308 -13.64 5.04 -7.78
C GLY A 308 -13.82 3.53 -7.86
N HIS A 309 -13.95 3.03 -9.10
CA HIS A 309 -14.37 1.66 -9.36
C HIS A 309 -13.22 0.64 -9.26
N VAL A 310 -13.08 0.03 -8.09
CA VAL A 310 -12.25 -1.17 -7.83
C VAL A 310 -13.05 -2.19 -7.02
N PRO A 311 -13.93 -2.98 -7.67
CA PRO A 311 -14.94 -3.80 -6.98
C PRO A 311 -14.38 -4.74 -5.92
N MET A 312 -13.21 -5.34 -6.16
CA MET A 312 -12.63 -6.33 -5.24
C MET A 312 -11.97 -5.72 -4.01
N LEU A 313 -11.76 -4.40 -3.98
CA LEU A 313 -11.26 -3.71 -2.78
C LEU A 313 -12.32 -3.68 -1.65
N ALA A 314 -13.61 -3.80 -2.00
CA ALA A 314 -14.75 -3.85 -1.07
C ALA A 314 -14.77 -2.75 0.00
N ALA A 315 -14.26 -1.57 -0.35
CA ALA A 315 -14.11 -0.43 0.55
C ALA A 315 -15.33 0.51 0.50
N PRO A 316 -15.61 1.28 1.58
CA PRO A 316 -16.62 2.32 1.55
C PRO A 316 -16.30 3.43 0.54
N ASP A 317 -17.32 4.04 -0.07
CA ASP A 317 -17.15 5.15 -1.03
C ASP A 317 -16.43 6.36 -0.40
N ASP A 318 -16.85 6.76 0.80
CA ASP A 318 -16.18 7.76 1.62
C ASP A 318 -15.18 7.07 2.56
N LEU A 319 -13.98 6.83 2.05
CA LEU A 319 -12.98 5.99 2.67
C LEU A 319 -12.03 6.79 3.56
N VAL A 320 -11.78 6.30 4.77
CA VAL A 320 -10.60 6.66 5.58
C VAL A 320 -9.74 5.43 5.79
N VAL A 321 -8.52 5.45 5.27
CA VAL A 321 -7.49 4.45 5.60
C VAL A 321 -6.92 4.80 6.97
N PHE A 322 -7.00 3.87 7.92
CA PHE A 322 -6.37 4.01 9.22
C PHE A 322 -5.41 2.84 9.43
N GLY A 323 -4.12 3.14 9.43
CA GLY A 323 -3.04 2.18 9.59
C GLY A 323 -2.26 2.43 10.86
N VAL A 324 -2.18 1.42 11.73
CA VAL A 324 -1.28 1.35 12.87
C VAL A 324 -0.12 0.44 12.50
N LEU A 325 0.94 1.02 11.97
CA LEU A 325 2.08 0.32 11.39
C LEU A 325 3.10 0.04 12.49
N ARG A 326 2.91 -1.07 13.21
CA ARG A 326 3.73 -1.42 14.39
C ARG A 326 5.04 -2.09 14.03
N THR A 327 6.02 -1.98 14.92
CA THR A 327 7.25 -2.78 14.93
C THR A 327 7.44 -3.41 16.31
N ALA A 328 7.65 -4.73 16.39
CA ALA A 328 7.83 -5.43 17.67
C ALA A 328 9.25 -5.21 18.22
N SER A 329 9.55 -3.98 18.65
CA SER A 329 10.83 -3.56 19.20
C SER A 329 11.06 -4.13 20.63
N PRO A 330 12.31 -4.37 21.05
CA PRO A 330 12.62 -4.77 22.41
C PRO A 330 12.10 -3.75 23.44
N GLY A 331 11.48 -4.24 24.52
CA GLY A 331 10.89 -3.40 25.57
C GLY A 331 9.54 -2.76 25.20
N CYS A 332 9.02 -3.02 24.00
CA CYS A 332 7.68 -2.64 23.56
C CYS A 332 6.71 -3.84 23.66
N ALA A 333 5.45 -3.64 23.28
CA ALA A 333 4.47 -4.71 23.24
C ALA A 333 4.95 -5.89 22.36
N SER A 334 4.65 -7.10 22.80
CA SER A 334 4.98 -8.33 22.08
C SER A 334 4.15 -8.47 20.81
N VAL A 335 4.61 -9.33 19.89
CA VAL A 335 3.84 -9.67 18.68
C VAL A 335 2.42 -10.15 19.02
N ALA A 336 2.26 -10.96 20.07
CA ALA A 336 0.95 -11.47 20.47
C ALA A 336 0.00 -10.35 20.93
N GLU A 337 0.49 -9.41 21.74
CA GLU A 337 -0.29 -8.25 22.20
C GLU A 337 -0.66 -7.33 21.04
N MET A 338 0.28 -7.07 20.13
CA MET A 338 0.03 -6.26 18.93
C MET A 338 -1.00 -6.90 18.00
N LEU A 339 -0.95 -8.22 17.78
CA LEU A 339 -1.95 -8.95 16.99
C LEU A 339 -3.34 -8.92 17.64
N ALA A 340 -3.41 -9.06 18.97
CA ALA A 340 -4.66 -8.92 19.71
C ALA A 340 -5.24 -7.50 19.60
N ALA A 341 -4.38 -6.47 19.66
CA ALA A 341 -4.79 -5.08 19.45
C ALA A 341 -5.29 -4.83 18.02
N ASN A 342 -4.67 -5.45 17.01
CA ASN A 342 -5.13 -5.34 15.62
C ASN A 342 -6.48 -6.03 15.41
N ARG A 343 -6.72 -7.17 16.07
CA ARG A 343 -8.04 -7.83 16.10
C ARG A 343 -9.10 -6.90 16.70
N ALA A 344 -8.84 -6.33 17.88
CA ALA A 344 -9.76 -5.37 18.50
C ALA A 344 -10.01 -4.12 17.64
N LEU A 345 -9.00 -3.66 16.89
CA LEU A 345 -9.16 -2.57 15.91
C LEU A 345 -10.09 -2.98 14.76
N LEU A 346 -9.90 -4.18 14.19
CA LEU A 346 -10.78 -4.68 13.14
C LEU A 346 -12.22 -4.84 13.63
N ASP A 347 -12.42 -5.41 14.81
CA ASP A 347 -13.76 -5.61 15.37
C ASP A 347 -14.49 -4.26 15.58
N ARG A 348 -13.76 -3.21 16.03
CA ARG A 348 -14.30 -1.84 16.11
C ARG A 348 -14.63 -1.25 14.74
N ALA A 349 -13.80 -1.51 13.74
CA ALA A 349 -14.03 -1.06 12.38
C ALA A 349 -15.28 -1.72 11.79
N GLU A 350 -15.41 -3.05 11.90
CA GLU A 350 -16.55 -3.83 11.41
C GLU A 350 -17.86 -3.39 12.07
N ALA A 351 -17.83 -3.07 13.38
CA ALA A 351 -18.99 -2.58 14.12
C ALA A 351 -19.58 -1.25 13.57
N VAL A 352 -18.80 -0.49 12.80
CA VAL A 352 -19.25 0.77 12.17
C VAL A 352 -19.34 0.67 10.64
N GLY A 353 -19.27 -0.54 10.08
CA GLY A 353 -19.31 -0.78 8.63
C GLY A 353 -17.98 -0.57 7.91
N GLY A 354 -16.87 -0.48 8.66
CA GLY A 354 -15.53 -0.56 8.10
C GLY A 354 -15.12 -2.00 7.78
N VAL A 355 -14.02 -2.13 7.04
CA VAL A 355 -13.49 -3.43 6.60
C VAL A 355 -11.98 -3.51 6.81
N ARG A 356 -11.47 -4.74 6.78
CA ARG A 356 -10.04 -5.04 6.79
C ARG A 356 -9.35 -4.55 5.51
N TYR A 357 -8.19 -3.93 5.61
CA TYR A 357 -7.28 -3.80 4.46
C TYR A 357 -6.43 -5.07 4.32
N ALA A 358 -6.24 -5.56 3.10
CA ALA A 358 -5.66 -6.88 2.89
C ALA A 358 -4.16 -7.01 3.25
N VAL A 359 -3.43 -5.89 3.36
CA VAL A 359 -2.05 -5.85 3.84
C VAL A 359 -2.03 -5.43 5.30
N ASP A 360 -2.44 -6.36 6.17
CA ASP A 360 -2.44 -6.21 7.62
C ASP A 360 -2.02 -7.54 8.29
N ALA A 361 -1.93 -7.51 9.61
CA ALA A 361 -1.60 -8.61 10.49
C ALA A 361 -2.70 -8.76 11.53
N VAL A 362 -3.85 -9.25 11.07
CA VAL A 362 -4.97 -9.66 11.91
C VAL A 362 -5.15 -11.18 11.77
N PRO A 363 -4.96 -11.96 12.86
CA PRO A 363 -5.22 -13.39 12.86
C PRO A 363 -6.68 -13.69 12.49
N PRO A 364 -7.02 -14.84 11.88
CA PRO A 364 -8.41 -15.24 11.70
C PRO A 364 -9.19 -15.20 13.02
N ALA A 365 -10.50 -14.94 12.97
CA ALA A 365 -11.33 -15.09 14.17
C ALA A 365 -11.18 -16.53 14.68
N THR A 366 -10.99 -16.70 15.99
CA THR A 366 -11.07 -18.01 16.62
C THR A 366 -12.52 -18.48 16.51
N GLY A 367 -12.78 -19.40 15.59
CA GLY A 367 -14.10 -20.01 15.38
C GLY A 367 -14.49 -20.98 16.49
#